data_AF-A0A6P0PBE4-F1
#
_entry.id   AF-A0A6P0PBE4-F1
#
_cell.length_a   1.000
_cell.length_b   1.000
_cell.length_c   1.000
_cell.angle_alpha   90.00
_cell.angle_beta   90.00
_cell.angle_gamma   90.00
#
_symmetry.space_group_name_H-M   'P 1'
#
loop_
_entity.id
_entity.type
_entity.pdbx_description
1 polymer ?
#
loop_
_entity_poly.entity_id
_entity_poly.type
_entity_poly.pdbx_seq_one_letter_code
_entity_poly.pdbx_strand_id
1 'polypeptide(L)'
;MSYEHIFNSQVKCSEELTPNEAIFAIGLMVMAVDGDIDMNEVEVLEGFLLRKGFNAKEVDAAREKVLRIIRTEKNEALFSAAKQALQDEKEIENAFDLAVKIAIADDKVTEEENSFVLELASTLKISQQKVNKIVADATKYYRNSEKLIEKIEEILSELPIGSKYEGYINSTTGLRSLNIKIRTPDNELVILNIDETRDEAQIEMELEEAPPWML
;
A
#
# COMPACT_ATOMS: atom_id res chain seq x y z
N MET A 1 19.40 -14.44 4.90
CA MET A 1 20.52 -13.97 5.77
C MET A 1 19.94 -13.40 7.05
N SER A 2 20.62 -13.44 8.20
CA SER A 2 20.07 -12.86 9.45
C SER A 2 20.21 -11.34 9.45
N TYR A 3 19.08 -10.61 9.53
CA TYR A 3 19.05 -9.13 9.65
C TYR A 3 19.25 -8.65 11.09
N GLU A 4 19.48 -9.55 12.04
CA GLU A 4 19.72 -9.23 13.45
C GLU A 4 20.86 -8.22 13.64
N HIS A 5 21.86 -8.22 12.76
CA HIS A 5 22.96 -7.26 12.79
C HIS A 5 22.52 -5.81 12.55
N ILE A 6 21.42 -5.59 11.81
CA ILE A 6 20.83 -4.27 11.60
C ILE A 6 20.13 -3.79 12.87
N PHE A 7 19.26 -4.62 13.45
CA PHE A 7 18.43 -4.26 14.60
C PHE A 7 19.24 -4.10 15.90
N ASN A 8 20.32 -4.87 16.05
CA ASN A 8 21.22 -4.82 17.20
C ASN A 8 22.42 -3.89 17.01
N SER A 9 22.50 -3.19 15.88
CA SER A 9 23.62 -2.30 15.61
C SER A 9 23.67 -1.11 16.56
N GLN A 10 24.89 -0.68 16.89
CA GLN A 10 25.17 0.57 17.60
C GLN A 10 25.75 1.64 16.67
N VAL A 11 25.79 1.39 15.36
CA VAL A 11 26.23 2.36 14.36
C VAL A 11 25.30 3.57 14.42
N LYS A 12 25.88 4.74 14.67
CA LYS A 12 25.14 6.00 14.65
C LYS A 12 25.15 6.56 13.23
N CYS A 13 24.00 7.07 12.80
CA CYS A 13 23.94 7.86 11.59
C CYS A 13 24.48 9.26 11.82
N SER A 14 25.16 9.81 10.82
CA SER A 14 25.61 11.21 10.81
C SER A 14 24.49 12.19 10.44
N GLU A 15 23.40 11.69 9.84
CA GLU A 15 22.22 12.46 9.44
C GLU A 15 21.01 12.10 10.30
N GLU A 16 20.19 13.11 10.63
CA GLU A 16 18.88 12.91 11.25
C GLU A 16 17.80 12.73 10.18
N LEU A 17 16.86 11.82 10.46
CA LEU A 17 15.65 11.65 9.67
C LEU A 17 14.49 12.38 10.34
N THR A 18 13.61 12.95 9.52
CA THR A 18 12.25 13.28 9.95
C THR A 18 11.42 11.99 10.09
N PRO A 19 10.29 12.01 10.83
CA PRO A 19 9.41 10.84 10.91
C PRO A 19 8.96 10.31 9.54
N ASN A 20 8.72 11.21 8.60
CA ASN A 20 8.34 10.89 7.23
C ASN A 20 9.46 10.15 6.48
N GLU A 21 10.69 10.64 6.58
CA GLU A 21 11.86 9.98 5.99
C GLU A 21 12.15 8.63 6.67
N ALA A 22 11.87 8.51 7.97
CA ALA A 22 12.02 7.26 8.70
C ALA A 22 10.99 6.21 8.27
N ILE A 23 9.73 6.59 8.06
CA ILE A 23 8.70 5.70 7.50
C ILE A 23 9.13 5.21 6.11
N PHE A 24 9.60 6.12 5.24
CA PHE A 24 10.14 5.76 3.92
C PHE A 24 11.31 4.78 4.04
N ALA A 25 12.27 5.07 4.94
CA ALA A 25 13.44 4.24 5.17
C ALA A 25 13.06 2.81 5.56
N ILE A 26 12.12 2.65 6.51
CA ILE A 26 11.63 1.33 6.92
C ILE A 26 10.99 0.59 5.75
N GLY A 27 10.14 1.25 4.95
CA GLY A 27 9.52 0.63 3.77
C GLY A 27 10.56 0.14 2.75
N LEU A 28 11.55 0.99 2.43
CA LEU A 28 12.64 0.63 1.53
C LEU A 28 13.48 -0.54 2.05
N MET A 29 13.71 -0.60 3.37
CA MET A 29 14.50 -1.66 3.98
C MET A 29 13.82 -3.02 3.87
N VAL A 30 12.49 -3.10 4.04
CA VAL A 30 11.71 -4.34 3.87
C VAL A 30 11.77 -4.81 2.42
N MET A 31 11.52 -3.90 1.47
CA MET A 31 11.54 -4.18 0.03
C MET A 31 12.92 -4.64 -0.49
N ALA A 32 13.99 -4.38 0.26
CA ALA A 32 15.35 -4.76 -0.11
C ALA A 32 15.86 -6.01 0.63
N VAL A 33 14.99 -6.67 1.41
CA VAL A 33 15.35 -7.82 2.25
C VAL A 33 15.86 -8.97 1.39
N ASP A 34 15.05 -9.49 0.50
CA ASP A 34 15.40 -10.66 -0.33
C ASP A 34 16.39 -10.33 -1.46
N GLY A 35 16.56 -9.04 -1.77
CA GLY A 35 17.48 -8.52 -2.77
C GLY A 35 16.83 -8.26 -4.13
N ASP A 36 15.54 -8.54 -4.28
CA ASP A 36 14.76 -8.35 -5.50
C ASP A 36 13.60 -7.38 -5.21
N ILE A 37 13.67 -6.17 -5.77
CA ILE A 37 12.60 -5.18 -5.61
C ILE A 37 11.55 -5.40 -6.72
N ASP A 38 10.32 -5.72 -6.34
CA ASP A 38 9.19 -5.84 -7.25
C ASP A 38 8.47 -4.48 -7.46
N MET A 39 7.87 -4.28 -8.64
CA MET A 39 7.17 -3.03 -8.94
C MET A 39 5.91 -2.85 -8.07
N ASN A 40 5.24 -3.95 -7.70
CA ASN A 40 4.06 -3.92 -6.82
C ASN A 40 4.41 -3.34 -5.44
N GLU A 41 5.58 -3.70 -4.90
CA GLU A 41 6.07 -3.17 -3.62
C GLU A 41 6.35 -1.67 -3.68
N VAL A 42 6.92 -1.20 -4.81
CA VAL A 42 7.19 0.22 -5.07
C VAL A 42 5.88 1.00 -5.14
N GLU A 43 4.87 0.49 -5.86
CA GLU A 43 3.55 1.11 -5.96
C GLU A 43 2.85 1.18 -4.59
N VAL A 44 3.00 0.14 -3.77
CA VAL A 44 2.46 0.10 -2.39
C VAL A 44 3.14 1.16 -1.52
N LEU A 45 4.46 1.29 -1.59
CA LEU A 45 5.22 2.30 -0.88
C LEU A 45 4.78 3.71 -1.28
N GLU A 46 4.77 4.02 -2.57
CA GLU A 46 4.39 5.35 -3.07
C GLU A 46 2.93 5.68 -2.74
N GLY A 47 2.01 4.74 -2.99
CA GLY A 47 0.59 4.90 -2.71
C GLY A 47 0.31 5.08 -1.21
N PHE A 48 1.04 4.39 -0.33
CA PHE A 48 0.94 4.58 1.11
C PHE A 48 1.32 5.99 1.52
N LEU A 49 2.46 6.48 1.05
CA LEU A 49 2.98 7.81 1.40
C LEU A 49 2.02 8.91 0.92
N LEU A 50 1.53 8.81 -0.32
CA LEU A 50 0.54 9.73 -0.87
C LEU A 50 -0.73 9.80 -0.01
N ARG A 51 -1.28 8.64 0.41
CA ARG A 51 -2.47 8.59 1.28
C ARG A 51 -2.24 9.18 2.67
N LYS A 52 -0.99 9.15 3.15
CA LYS A 52 -0.60 9.81 4.41
C LYS A 52 -0.36 11.32 4.25
N GLY A 53 -0.53 11.85 3.04
CA GLY A 53 -0.43 13.28 2.74
C GLY A 53 0.97 13.74 2.33
N PHE A 54 1.87 12.82 2.02
CA PHE A 54 3.21 13.15 1.53
C PHE A 54 3.05 13.63 0.09
N ASN A 55 3.65 14.77 -0.24
CA ASN A 55 3.69 15.20 -1.63
C ASN A 55 4.88 14.57 -2.36
N ALA A 56 4.81 14.53 -3.70
CA ALA A 56 5.86 13.89 -4.52
C ALA A 56 7.27 14.43 -4.24
N LYS A 57 7.43 15.74 -3.95
CA LYS A 57 8.73 16.32 -3.65
C LYS A 57 9.28 15.83 -2.30
N GLU A 58 8.43 15.60 -1.32
CA GLU A 58 8.82 15.04 -0.02
C GLU A 58 9.26 13.58 -0.17
N VAL A 59 8.54 12.81 -0.98
CA VAL A 59 8.91 11.41 -1.29
C VAL A 59 10.26 11.36 -2.02
N ASP A 60 10.48 12.22 -3.02
CA ASP A 60 11.75 12.29 -3.75
C ASP A 60 12.91 12.71 -2.82
N ALA A 61 12.72 13.72 -1.98
CA ALA A 61 13.73 14.16 -1.03
C ALA A 61 14.06 13.07 0.00
N ALA A 62 13.05 12.35 0.51
CA ALA A 62 13.24 11.22 1.40
C ALA A 62 14.02 10.10 0.71
N ARG A 63 13.65 9.75 -0.53
CA ARG A 63 14.35 8.75 -1.35
C ARG A 63 15.82 9.11 -1.52
N GLU A 64 16.13 10.34 -1.93
CA GLU A 64 17.51 10.80 -2.12
C GLU A 64 18.33 10.73 -0.84
N LYS A 65 17.77 11.17 0.29
CA LYS A 65 18.44 11.11 1.59
C LYS A 65 18.69 9.68 2.04
N VAL A 66 17.66 8.83 1.99
CA VAL A 66 17.76 7.43 2.41
C VAL A 66 18.80 6.67 1.57
N LEU A 67 18.78 6.82 0.24
CA LEU A 67 19.77 6.19 -0.65
C LEU A 67 21.18 6.71 -0.40
N ARG A 68 21.34 7.98 -0.04
CA ARG A 68 22.64 8.54 0.33
C ARG A 68 23.17 7.86 1.60
N ILE A 69 22.38 7.77 2.67
CA ILE A 69 22.76 7.12 3.93
C ILE A 69 23.14 5.66 3.69
N ILE A 70 22.38 4.90 2.90
CA ILE A 70 22.72 3.50 2.57
C ILE A 70 24.10 3.41 1.91
N ARG A 71 24.39 4.31 0.96
CA ARG A 71 25.68 4.31 0.23
C ARG A 71 26.86 4.68 1.12
N THR A 72 26.70 5.65 2.02
CA THR A 72 27.79 6.21 2.83
C THR A 72 27.97 5.50 4.16
N GLU A 73 26.89 5.06 4.80
CA GLU A 73 26.87 4.63 6.20
C GLU A 73 26.21 3.27 6.44
N LYS A 74 25.63 2.65 5.38
CA LYS A 74 24.98 1.32 5.40
C LYS A 74 23.63 1.26 6.11
N ASN A 75 22.97 0.11 6.01
CA ASN A 75 21.59 -0.11 6.47
C ASN A 75 21.46 -0.01 8.00
N GLU A 76 22.51 -0.35 8.72
CA GLU A 76 22.58 -0.25 10.18
C GLU A 76 22.46 1.20 10.66
N ALA A 77 23.18 2.12 10.00
CA ALA A 77 23.08 3.55 10.29
C ALA A 77 21.69 4.08 9.94
N LEU A 78 21.16 3.70 8.77
CA LEU A 78 19.82 4.08 8.35
C LEU A 78 18.76 3.66 9.36
N PHE A 79 18.79 2.40 9.81
CA PHE A 79 17.84 1.90 10.79
C PHE A 79 17.97 2.62 12.14
N SER A 80 19.20 2.89 12.59
CA SER A 80 19.42 3.68 13.81
C SER A 80 18.80 5.07 13.68
N ALA A 81 18.96 5.74 12.53
CA ALA A 81 18.36 7.06 12.30
C ALA A 81 16.83 6.99 12.29
N ALA A 82 16.26 6.00 11.60
CA ALA A 82 14.82 5.79 11.55
C ALA A 82 14.24 5.54 12.94
N LYS A 83 14.86 4.68 13.73
CA LYS A 83 14.45 4.40 15.12
C LYS A 83 14.52 5.62 16.02
N GLN A 84 15.50 6.51 15.81
CA GLN A 84 15.59 7.76 16.56
C GLN A 84 14.52 8.77 16.15
N ALA A 85 14.12 8.79 14.88
CA ALA A 85 13.07 9.68 14.38
C ALA A 85 11.65 9.25 14.78
N LEU A 86 11.40 7.93 14.88
CA LEU A 86 10.10 7.35 15.23
C LEU A 86 9.89 7.34 16.75
N GLN A 87 9.50 8.49 17.33
CA GLN A 87 9.26 8.63 18.76
C GLN A 87 7.78 8.53 19.14
N ASP A 88 6.88 8.90 18.23
CA ASP A 88 5.44 8.83 18.47
C ASP A 88 4.87 7.45 18.14
N GLU A 89 3.89 7.01 18.94
CA GLU A 89 3.27 5.69 18.79
C GLU A 89 2.59 5.53 17.43
N LYS A 90 1.96 6.59 16.90
CA LYS A 90 1.30 6.57 15.59
C LYS A 90 2.31 6.51 14.45
N GLU A 91 3.46 7.16 14.60
CA GLU A 91 4.54 7.10 13.61
C GLU A 91 5.14 5.70 13.54
N ILE A 92 5.37 5.07 14.71
CA ILE A 92 5.82 3.68 14.81
C ILE A 92 4.81 2.73 14.15
N GLU A 93 3.52 2.88 14.46
CA GLU A 93 2.46 2.09 13.84
C GLU A 93 2.39 2.29 12.33
N ASN A 94 2.56 3.51 11.83
CA ASN A 94 2.55 3.77 10.39
C ASN A 94 3.75 3.12 9.68
N ALA A 95 4.95 3.20 10.26
CA ALA A 95 6.13 2.55 9.72
C ALA A 95 5.95 1.02 9.66
N PHE A 96 5.34 0.44 10.68
CA PHE A 96 5.05 -0.99 10.73
C PHE A 96 3.91 -1.43 9.79
N ASP A 97 2.83 -0.65 9.70
CA ASP A 97 1.74 -0.89 8.73
C ASP A 97 2.26 -0.87 7.29
N LEU A 98 3.15 0.07 6.96
CA LEU A 98 3.82 0.10 5.67
C LEU A 98 4.69 -1.14 5.44
N ALA A 99 5.52 -1.51 6.43
CA ALA A 99 6.38 -2.69 6.35
C ALA A 99 5.57 -3.97 6.07
N VAL A 100 4.47 -4.17 6.79
CA VAL A 100 3.56 -5.31 6.60
C VAL A 100 2.94 -5.28 5.21
N LYS A 101 2.50 -4.11 4.74
CA LYS A 101 1.87 -3.99 3.41
C LYS A 101 2.83 -4.28 2.26
N ILE A 102 4.09 -3.89 2.39
CA ILE A 102 5.12 -4.20 1.39
C ILE A 102 5.39 -5.70 1.37
N ALA A 103 5.64 -6.30 2.53
CA ALA A 103 5.96 -7.73 2.65
C ALA A 103 4.86 -8.70 2.15
N ILE A 104 3.63 -8.20 1.92
CA ILE A 104 2.52 -9.00 1.37
C ILE A 104 2.10 -8.56 -0.04
N ALA A 105 2.82 -7.61 -0.65
CA ALA A 105 2.40 -6.93 -1.87
C ALA A 105 2.46 -7.79 -3.13
N ASP A 106 3.37 -8.77 -3.19
CA ASP A 106 3.66 -9.59 -4.36
C ASP A 106 3.07 -11.02 -4.25
N ASP A 107 2.10 -11.20 -3.35
CA ASP A 107 1.48 -12.48 -2.95
C ASP A 107 2.47 -13.55 -2.45
N LYS A 108 3.72 -13.18 -2.15
CA LYS A 108 4.77 -14.10 -1.69
C LYS A 108 5.54 -13.50 -0.52
N VAL A 109 4.98 -13.63 0.67
CA VAL A 109 5.75 -13.35 1.89
C VAL A 109 6.88 -14.39 2.03
N THR A 110 8.12 -13.99 1.81
CA THR A 110 9.28 -14.85 2.04
C THR A 110 9.53 -15.07 3.53
N GLU A 111 10.28 -16.12 3.88
CA GLU A 111 10.67 -16.34 5.28
C GLU A 111 11.54 -15.18 5.80
N GLU A 112 12.37 -14.62 4.93
CA GLU A 112 13.24 -13.48 5.20
C GLU A 112 12.45 -12.21 5.53
N GLU A 113 11.46 -11.84 4.72
CA GLU A 113 10.62 -10.66 4.98
C GLU A 113 9.78 -10.82 6.23
N ASN A 114 9.18 -12.00 6.41
CA ASN A 114 8.40 -12.28 7.62
C ASN A 114 9.29 -12.18 8.87
N SER A 115 10.52 -12.74 8.83
CA SER A 115 11.47 -12.60 9.93
C SER A 115 11.85 -11.14 10.18
N PHE A 116 12.10 -10.36 9.11
CA PHE A 116 12.43 -8.95 9.22
C PHE A 116 11.30 -8.14 9.85
N VAL A 117 10.06 -8.34 9.42
CA VAL A 117 8.87 -7.63 9.93
C VAL A 117 8.63 -7.98 11.41
N LEU A 118 8.77 -9.25 11.80
CA LEU A 118 8.62 -9.66 13.20
C LEU A 118 9.72 -9.06 14.10
N GLU A 119 10.96 -9.02 13.61
CA GLU A 119 12.07 -8.41 14.34
C GLU A 119 11.93 -6.89 14.44
N LEU A 120 11.43 -6.24 13.38
CA LEU A 120 11.07 -4.83 13.37
C LEU A 120 10.01 -4.52 14.43
N ALA A 121 8.93 -5.31 14.51
CA ALA A 121 7.88 -5.14 15.51
C ALA A 121 8.43 -5.21 16.94
N SER A 122 9.25 -6.22 17.21
CA SER A 122 9.93 -6.41 18.51
C SER A 122 10.83 -5.22 18.83
N THR A 123 11.65 -4.78 17.87
CA THR A 123 12.62 -3.70 18.05
C THR A 123 11.96 -2.33 18.27
N LEU A 124 10.84 -2.08 17.59
CA LEU A 124 10.01 -0.90 17.78
C LEU A 124 9.02 -1.02 18.96
N LYS A 125 9.07 -2.14 19.69
CA LYS A 125 8.26 -2.41 20.90
C LYS A 125 6.76 -2.34 20.65
N ILE A 126 6.32 -2.80 19.48
CA ILE A 126 4.91 -2.87 19.11
C ILE A 126 4.27 -4.04 19.88
N SER A 127 3.14 -3.80 20.52
CA SER A 127 2.46 -4.86 21.27
C SER A 127 1.90 -5.94 20.33
N GLN A 128 1.88 -7.19 20.80
CA GLN A 128 1.35 -8.31 19.99
C GLN A 128 -0.09 -8.07 19.51
N GLN A 129 -0.92 -7.42 20.32
CA GLN A 129 -2.29 -7.07 19.94
C GLN A 129 -2.31 -6.13 18.73
N LYS A 130 -1.41 -5.14 18.69
CA LYS A 130 -1.29 -4.20 17.57
C LYS A 130 -0.71 -4.88 16.33
N VAL A 131 0.32 -5.72 16.50
CA VAL A 131 0.87 -6.54 15.41
C VAL A 131 -0.24 -7.36 14.76
N ASN A 132 -0.99 -8.14 15.54
CA ASN A 132 -2.08 -8.97 15.03
C ASN A 132 -3.15 -8.16 14.30
N LYS A 133 -3.48 -6.97 14.83
CA LYS A 133 -4.46 -6.09 14.20
C LYS A 133 -3.95 -5.55 12.85
N ILE A 134 -2.75 -5.00 12.82
CA ILE A 134 -2.16 -4.41 11.61
C ILE A 134 -2.00 -5.47 10.52
N VAL A 135 -1.52 -6.67 10.87
CA VAL A 135 -1.41 -7.80 9.94
C VAL A 135 -2.79 -8.21 9.41
N ALA A 136 -3.79 -8.38 10.29
CA ALA A 136 -5.13 -8.74 9.86
C ALA A 136 -5.77 -7.68 8.94
N ASP A 137 -5.60 -6.39 9.27
CA ASP A 137 -6.12 -5.27 8.47
C ASP A 137 -5.45 -5.23 7.08
N ALA A 138 -4.13 -5.43 7.02
CA ALA A 138 -3.38 -5.48 5.77
C ALA A 138 -3.79 -6.70 4.92
N THR A 139 -3.84 -7.91 5.49
CA THR A 139 -4.29 -9.11 4.76
C THR A 139 -5.73 -8.99 4.27
N LYS A 140 -6.63 -8.39 5.07
CA LYS A 140 -8.02 -8.13 4.65
C LYS A 140 -8.05 -7.20 3.43
N TYR A 141 -7.27 -6.12 3.47
CA TYR A 141 -7.17 -5.18 2.35
C TYR A 141 -6.73 -5.87 1.05
N TYR A 142 -5.66 -6.66 1.09
CA TYR A 142 -5.14 -7.35 -0.11
C TYR A 142 -6.11 -8.38 -0.69
N ARG A 143 -6.70 -9.23 0.15
CA ARG A 143 -7.73 -10.19 -0.32
C ARG A 143 -8.93 -9.51 -0.95
N ASN A 144 -9.28 -8.33 -0.46
CA ASN A 144 -10.38 -7.56 -1.04
C ASN A 144 -9.96 -6.91 -2.35
N SER A 145 -8.73 -6.41 -2.49
CA SER A 145 -8.26 -5.88 -3.77
C SER A 145 -8.14 -6.95 -4.85
N GLU A 146 -7.68 -8.17 -4.54
CA GLU A 146 -7.67 -9.28 -5.49
C GLU A 146 -9.07 -9.60 -6.01
N LYS A 147 -10.04 -9.77 -5.10
CA LYS A 147 -11.44 -10.00 -5.48
C LYS A 147 -12.01 -8.89 -6.34
N LEU A 148 -11.60 -7.65 -6.10
CA LEU A 148 -12.02 -6.51 -6.93
C LEU A 148 -11.41 -6.57 -8.32
N ILE A 149 -10.15 -6.96 -8.43
CA ILE A 149 -9.48 -7.15 -9.73
C ILE A 149 -10.15 -8.29 -10.50
N GLU A 150 -10.35 -9.46 -9.88
CA GLU A 150 -11.05 -10.60 -10.50
C GLU A 150 -12.42 -10.19 -11.02
N LYS A 151 -13.17 -9.42 -10.23
CA LYS A 151 -14.49 -8.93 -10.61
C LYS A 151 -14.44 -7.90 -11.74
N ILE A 152 -13.46 -7.00 -11.73
CA ILE A 152 -13.23 -6.06 -12.83
C ILE A 152 -12.90 -6.84 -14.12
N GLU A 153 -12.04 -7.86 -14.05
CA GLU A 153 -11.70 -8.70 -15.20
C GLU A 153 -12.92 -9.46 -15.74
N GLU A 154 -13.74 -10.04 -14.84
CA GLU A 154 -15.02 -10.66 -15.18
C GLU A 154 -15.91 -9.67 -15.95
N ILE A 155 -16.13 -8.47 -15.41
CA ILE A 155 -16.94 -7.42 -16.07
C ILE A 155 -16.35 -7.01 -17.41
N LEU A 156 -15.03 -6.79 -17.49
CA LEU A 156 -14.36 -6.41 -18.73
C LEU A 156 -14.48 -7.50 -19.80
N SER A 157 -14.56 -8.77 -19.40
CA SER A 157 -14.75 -9.90 -20.31
C SER A 157 -16.16 -9.99 -20.91
N GLU A 158 -17.16 -9.44 -20.21
CA GLU A 158 -18.54 -9.36 -20.70
C GLU A 158 -18.74 -8.23 -21.72
N LEU A 159 -17.87 -7.21 -21.69
CA LEU A 159 -17.98 -6.06 -22.57
C LEU A 159 -17.55 -6.39 -24.01
N PRO A 160 -18.35 -6.01 -25.03
CA PRO A 160 -17.93 -6.19 -26.41
C PRO A 160 -16.63 -5.43 -26.73
N ILE A 161 -15.76 -6.06 -27.53
CA ILE A 161 -14.49 -5.46 -27.96
C ILE A 161 -14.77 -4.14 -28.69
N GLY A 162 -14.16 -3.05 -28.20
CA GLY A 162 -14.34 -1.70 -28.74
C GLY A 162 -15.30 -0.83 -27.93
N SER A 163 -15.81 -1.34 -26.80
CA SER A 163 -16.55 -0.54 -25.81
C SER A 163 -15.71 0.64 -25.30
N LYS A 164 -16.36 1.78 -25.05
CA LYS A 164 -15.72 3.05 -24.70
C LYS A 164 -16.29 3.63 -23.42
N TYR A 165 -15.40 4.08 -22.55
CA TYR A 165 -15.78 4.88 -21.38
C TYR A 165 -16.37 6.24 -21.79
N GLU A 166 -17.52 6.61 -21.24
CA GLU A 166 -18.23 7.86 -21.53
C GLU A 166 -18.38 8.81 -20.33
N GLY A 167 -17.96 8.40 -19.14
CA GLY A 167 -18.03 9.23 -17.94
C GLY A 167 -18.40 8.43 -16.69
N TYR A 168 -18.53 9.14 -15.57
CA TYR A 168 -19.05 8.56 -14.34
C TYR A 168 -20.08 9.47 -13.67
N ILE A 169 -20.92 8.89 -12.83
CA ILE A 169 -21.81 9.59 -11.90
C ILE A 169 -21.42 9.15 -10.49
N ASN A 170 -21.19 10.11 -9.60
CA ASN A 170 -20.91 9.84 -8.19
C ASN A 170 -22.16 10.19 -7.37
N SER A 171 -22.61 9.27 -6.53
CA SER A 171 -23.69 9.50 -5.56
C SER A 171 -23.14 9.38 -4.14
N THR A 172 -23.30 10.43 -3.36
CA THR A 172 -22.80 10.54 -1.98
C THR A 172 -23.97 10.55 -0.99
N THR A 173 -24.71 9.45 -0.90
CA THR A 173 -25.74 9.27 0.12
C THR A 173 -25.37 8.15 1.08
N GLY A 174 -24.64 8.48 2.16
CA GLY A 174 -24.32 7.58 3.27
C GLY A 174 -23.27 6.51 2.97
N LEU A 175 -23.41 5.81 1.84
CA LEU A 175 -22.42 4.93 1.21
C LEU A 175 -22.04 5.56 -0.14
N ARG A 176 -20.79 5.37 -0.59
CA ARG A 176 -20.37 5.90 -1.90
C ARG A 176 -20.77 4.93 -2.99
N SER A 177 -21.40 5.47 -4.04
CA SER A 177 -21.70 4.76 -5.28
C SER A 177 -21.04 5.48 -6.45
N LEU A 178 -20.36 4.72 -7.30
CA LEU A 178 -19.75 5.19 -8.54
C LEU A 178 -20.33 4.41 -9.71
N ASN A 179 -21.05 5.11 -10.59
CA ASN A 179 -21.63 4.52 -11.79
C ASN A 179 -20.78 4.92 -12.99
N ILE A 180 -20.11 3.97 -13.63
CA ILE A 180 -19.26 4.16 -14.80
C ILE A 180 -20.10 3.91 -16.06
N LYS A 181 -20.15 4.90 -16.95
CA LYS A 181 -20.87 4.82 -18.23
C LYS A 181 -19.95 4.25 -19.29
N ILE A 182 -20.41 3.21 -19.98
CA ILE A 182 -19.67 2.52 -21.03
C ILE A 182 -20.58 2.37 -22.24
N ARG A 183 -20.15 2.88 -23.39
CA ARG A 183 -20.86 2.69 -24.66
C ARG A 183 -20.23 1.57 -25.46
N THR A 184 -21.05 0.61 -25.84
CA THR A 184 -20.66 -0.55 -26.65
C THR A 184 -20.48 -0.15 -28.13
N PRO A 185 -19.84 -1.01 -28.95
CA PRO A 185 -19.63 -0.74 -30.38
C PRO A 185 -20.92 -0.60 -31.21
N ASP A 186 -22.01 -1.24 -30.76
CA ASP A 186 -23.36 -1.14 -31.33
C ASP A 186 -24.17 0.05 -30.77
N ASN A 187 -23.51 0.96 -30.05
CA ASN A 187 -24.05 2.22 -29.54
C ASN A 187 -25.05 2.06 -28.36
N GLU A 188 -25.09 0.89 -27.74
CA GLU A 188 -25.81 0.65 -26.47
C GLU A 188 -25.04 1.26 -25.29
N LEU A 189 -25.78 1.72 -24.28
CA LEU A 189 -25.18 2.29 -23.07
C LEU A 189 -25.34 1.28 -21.94
N VAL A 190 -24.23 0.94 -21.31
CA VAL A 190 -24.13 0.02 -20.17
C VAL A 190 -23.52 0.77 -18.99
N ILE A 191 -23.96 0.45 -17.79
CA ILE A 191 -23.53 1.07 -16.55
C ILE A 191 -22.84 0.01 -15.69
N LEU A 192 -21.59 0.28 -15.30
CA LEU A 192 -20.94 -0.45 -14.23
C LEU A 192 -21.20 0.31 -12.92
N ASN A 193 -22.07 -0.25 -12.09
CA ASN A 193 -22.35 0.24 -10.74
C ASN A 193 -21.25 -0.29 -9.80
N ILE A 194 -20.69 0.59 -8.96
CA ILE A 194 -19.66 0.27 -7.96
C ILE A 194 -20.13 0.85 -6.63
N ASP A 195 -20.53 -0.01 -5.71
CA ASP A 195 -21.18 0.38 -4.46
C ASP A 195 -20.34 -0.04 -3.24
N GLU A 196 -20.05 0.92 -2.35
CA GLU A 196 -19.57 0.59 -1.01
C GLU A 196 -20.67 -0.14 -0.23
N THR A 197 -20.33 -1.27 0.38
CA THR A 197 -21.27 -1.98 1.25
C THR A 197 -21.17 -1.48 2.70
N ARG A 198 -22.04 -2.00 3.58
CA ARG A 198 -21.96 -1.72 5.03
C ARG A 198 -20.70 -2.26 5.70
N ASP A 199 -20.03 -3.23 5.07
CA ASP A 199 -18.64 -3.56 5.42
C ASP A 199 -17.77 -2.65 4.54
N GLU A 200 -17.17 -1.60 5.10
CA GLU A 200 -16.33 -0.63 4.35
C GLU A 200 -15.15 -1.29 3.62
N ALA A 201 -14.88 -2.57 3.90
CA ALA A 201 -13.88 -3.36 3.19
C ALA A 201 -14.46 -4.16 2.00
N GLN A 202 -15.75 -4.08 1.71
CA GLN A 202 -16.39 -4.79 0.60
C GLN A 202 -17.03 -3.78 -0.36
N ILE A 203 -16.76 -3.98 -1.64
CA ILE A 203 -17.33 -3.20 -2.74
C ILE A 203 -18.10 -4.18 -3.62
N GLU A 204 -19.35 -3.85 -3.92
CA GLU A 204 -20.15 -4.55 -4.92
C GLU A 204 -19.97 -3.88 -6.28
N MET A 205 -20.00 -4.69 -7.33
CA MET A 205 -19.85 -4.23 -8.71
C MET A 205 -20.84 -5.01 -9.58
N GLU A 206 -21.57 -4.33 -10.44
CA GLU A 206 -22.56 -4.97 -11.31
C GLU A 206 -22.67 -4.20 -12.62
N LEU A 207 -22.75 -4.96 -13.72
CA LEU A 207 -22.93 -4.41 -15.06
C LEU A 207 -24.41 -4.51 -15.44
N GLU A 208 -25.03 -3.37 -15.76
CA GLU A 208 -26.44 -3.28 -16.12
C GLU A 208 -26.66 -2.46 -17.39
N GLU A 209 -27.70 -2.78 -18.16
CA GLU A 209 -28.15 -1.89 -19.23
C GLU A 209 -28.57 -0.54 -18.66
N ALA A 210 -28.17 0.55 -19.32
CA ALA A 210 -28.53 1.88 -18.86
C ALA A 210 -30.06 2.05 -18.89
N PRO A 211 -30.68 2.52 -17.80
CA PRO A 211 -32.11 2.67 -17.76
C PRO A 211 -32.56 3.78 -18.73
N PRO A 212 -33.80 3.76 -19.24
CA PRO A 212 -34.25 4.63 -20.33
C PRO A 212 -34.10 6.13 -20.08
N TRP A 213 -34.02 6.56 -18.83
CA TRP A 213 -33.84 7.96 -18.44
C TRP A 213 -32.37 8.44 -18.47
N MET A 214 -31.41 7.55 -18.69
CA MET A 214 -29.97 7.86 -18.85
C MET A 214 -29.49 7.89 -20.31
N LEU A 215 -30.33 7.44 -21.25
CA LEU A 215 -30.11 7.49 -22.70
C LEU A 215 -30.34 8.90 -23.26
#